data_AF-A0A316NS52-F1
#
_entry.id   AF-A0A316NS52-F1
#
_cell.length_a   1.000
_cell.length_b   1.000
_cell.length_c   1.000
_cell.angle_alpha   90.00
_cell.angle_beta   90.00
_cell.angle_gamma   90.00
#
_symmetry.space_group_name_H-M   'P 1'
#
loop_
_entity.id
_entity.type
_entity.pdbx_description
1 polymer ?
#
loop_
_entity_poly.entity_id
_entity_poly.type
_entity_poly.pdbx_seq_one_letter_code
_entity_poly.pdbx_strand_id
1 'polypeptide(L)'
;MNRITTTLLAVAVCGFSAFSQNNGAITPDVLGKLKKMQGSAAADKALANALTATDINVLTRNAANPVAQNKFFSNYVKSEGITDQKSSGRCWLFTGLNVMRAKMIAKYGLGEFKFSQSYSFFYDQLEKSNLFLQGIIDNAKKPMDDKLVEWLFKNPLSDGGQFTGIADIISKYGVVPSDIMPETFASNNTSRMNMLISYKLRQFGLELREKAAKGAKKDEIQKRKVEMLGTVYHMLSLFLGTPPEKFTWTMTDKSGKPISTKEYTPKGFYEEYVANDLNNNYVMLMNDPTRPYNKVYEIDFDRHSYDGKNWTYLNLPMDSIKAIAIRSIKDSTMMYMSCDVGKFLDKNTGVLDSANYDYSSIMGTDFNMTKKERIVSFASMSSHAMTLMAVDLEKDGKPVKWEVENSWGSDYGYRGHLIMSDSWFDGYLFRLVAEKKYISQPTLDLLKQKATLLPPWDPMFAPEE
;
A
#
# COMPACT_ATOMS: atom_id res chain seq x y z
N MET A 1 61.94 -33.02 27.61
CA MET A 1 61.83 -31.55 27.39
C MET A 1 60.80 -31.31 26.30
N ASN A 2 59.64 -30.77 26.66
CA ASN A 2 58.83 -29.88 25.82
C ASN A 2 57.74 -29.28 26.72
N ARG A 3 57.89 -28.00 27.01
CA ARG A 3 57.00 -27.20 27.85
C ARG A 3 55.78 -26.83 27.01
N ILE A 4 54.60 -27.22 27.49
CA ILE A 4 53.31 -26.72 27.00
C ILE A 4 53.02 -25.44 27.79
N THR A 5 53.02 -24.31 27.10
CA THR A 5 52.63 -23.01 27.65
C THR A 5 51.11 -22.90 27.58
N THR A 6 50.44 -23.05 28.73
CA THR A 6 48.99 -22.82 28.85
C THR A 6 48.75 -21.32 29.06
N THR A 7 48.28 -20.63 28.04
CA THR A 7 47.80 -19.25 28.17
C THR A 7 46.41 -19.27 28.80
N LEU A 8 46.30 -18.89 30.08
CA LEU A 8 45.03 -18.57 30.73
C LEU A 8 44.42 -17.34 30.04
N LEU A 9 43.32 -17.51 29.31
CA LEU A 9 42.47 -16.40 28.93
C LEU A 9 41.53 -16.12 30.11
N ALA A 10 41.75 -14.99 30.79
CA ALA A 10 40.95 -14.55 31.92
C ALA A 10 39.51 -14.24 31.46
N VAL A 11 38.57 -15.13 31.78
CA VAL A 11 37.14 -14.82 31.74
C VAL A 11 36.87 -13.87 32.90
N ALA A 12 36.67 -12.59 32.59
CA ALA A 12 36.13 -11.63 33.54
C ALA A 12 34.67 -12.02 33.82
N VAL A 13 34.45 -12.85 34.84
CA VAL A 13 33.13 -13.09 35.41
C VAL A 13 32.74 -11.81 36.17
N CYS A 14 32.15 -10.86 35.45
CA CYS A 14 31.41 -9.77 36.09
C CYS A 14 30.16 -10.37 36.72
N GLY A 15 30.11 -10.37 38.05
CA GLY A 15 28.99 -10.92 38.81
C GLY A 15 27.65 -10.30 38.39
N PHE A 16 26.75 -11.14 37.90
CA PHE A 16 25.34 -10.81 37.72
C PHE A 16 24.69 -10.65 39.09
N SER A 17 24.81 -9.45 39.66
CA SER A 17 23.94 -9.02 40.75
C SER A 17 22.55 -8.84 40.17
N ALA A 18 21.55 -9.57 40.66
CA ALA A 18 20.17 -9.52 40.17
C ALA A 18 19.66 -8.06 40.10
N PHE A 19 19.55 -7.53 38.88
CA PHE A 19 19.11 -6.17 38.60
C PHE A 19 17.57 -6.14 38.57
N SER A 20 16.91 -6.08 39.73
CA SER A 20 15.46 -5.89 39.78
C SER A 20 15.11 -4.41 39.87
N GLN A 21 14.17 -3.95 39.03
CA GLN A 21 13.45 -2.70 39.28
C GLN A 21 12.48 -2.90 40.45
N ASN A 22 12.39 -1.93 41.36
CA ASN A 22 11.27 -1.88 42.30
C ASN A 22 10.07 -1.23 41.60
N ASN A 23 8.94 -1.94 41.56
CA ASN A 23 7.65 -1.47 41.02
C ASN A 23 7.65 -1.02 39.55
N GLY A 24 8.64 -1.43 38.75
CA GLY A 24 8.73 -1.10 37.31
C GLY A 24 9.14 0.35 36.99
N ALA A 25 9.53 1.15 38.00
CA ALA A 25 9.93 2.54 37.81
C ALA A 25 11.44 2.71 37.62
N ILE A 26 11.85 3.74 36.89
CA ILE A 26 13.24 4.21 36.82
C ILE A 26 13.51 5.06 38.08
N THR A 27 13.95 4.41 39.16
CA THR A 27 14.38 5.12 40.37
C THR A 27 15.75 5.79 40.17
N PRO A 28 16.16 6.73 41.04
CA PRO A 28 17.52 7.31 41.00
C PRO A 28 18.63 6.26 41.01
N ASP A 29 18.45 5.16 41.77
CA ASP A 29 19.39 4.05 41.81
C ASP A 29 19.45 3.29 40.47
N VAL A 30 18.29 3.02 39.86
CA VAL A 30 18.23 2.40 38.53
C VAL A 30 18.89 3.32 37.50
N LEU A 31 18.58 4.61 37.49
CA LEU A 31 19.19 5.59 36.59
C LEU A 31 20.71 5.68 36.79
N GLY A 32 21.19 5.67 38.04
CA GLY A 32 22.61 5.64 38.36
C GLY A 32 23.31 4.39 37.81
N LYS A 33 22.65 3.24 37.85
CA LYS A 33 23.15 1.99 37.24
C LYS A 33 23.19 2.07 35.71
N LEU A 34 22.12 2.57 35.07
CA LEU A 34 22.08 2.76 33.61
C LEU A 34 23.23 3.66 33.13
N LYS A 35 23.49 4.77 33.82
CA LYS A 35 24.61 5.67 33.50
C LYS A 35 25.99 4.99 33.61
N LYS A 36 26.15 4.02 34.51
CA LYS A 36 27.39 3.23 34.63
C LYS A 36 27.51 2.15 33.55
N MET A 37 26.39 1.64 33.04
CA MET A 37 26.36 0.69 31.92
C MET A 37 26.60 1.38 30.58
N GLN A 38 26.29 2.67 30.46
CA GLN A 38 26.55 3.44 29.25
C GLN A 38 28.06 3.47 28.94
N GLY A 39 28.41 2.95 27.77
CA GLY A 39 29.76 3.05 27.22
C GLY A 39 30.19 4.52 27.13
N SER A 40 31.42 4.81 27.55
CA SER A 40 32.03 6.14 27.44
C SER A 40 33.37 6.08 26.71
N ALA A 41 33.55 5.09 25.84
CA ALA A 41 34.77 4.94 25.07
C ALA A 41 34.96 6.13 24.13
N ALA A 42 36.19 6.39 23.70
CA ALA A 42 36.47 7.45 22.72
C ALA A 42 35.66 7.22 21.42
N ALA A 43 35.45 5.96 21.03
CA ALA A 43 34.60 5.57 19.91
C ALA A 43 33.14 6.01 20.11
N ASP A 44 32.54 5.73 21.28
CA ASP A 44 31.15 6.12 21.57
C ASP A 44 30.96 7.65 21.51
N LYS A 45 31.93 8.40 22.01
CA LYS A 45 31.91 9.88 21.93
C LYS A 45 32.02 10.38 20.49
N ALA A 46 32.88 9.77 19.69
CA ALA A 46 33.02 10.11 18.27
C ALA A 46 31.74 9.78 17.48
N LEU A 47 31.13 8.61 17.73
CA LEU A 47 29.86 8.20 17.14
C LEU A 47 28.72 9.15 17.54
N ALA A 48 28.64 9.53 18.82
CA ALA A 48 27.66 10.51 19.29
C ALA A 48 27.80 11.85 18.57
N ASN A 49 29.03 12.38 18.44
CA ASN A 49 29.27 13.63 17.70
C ASN A 49 28.82 13.51 16.23
N ALA A 50 29.14 12.40 15.56
CA ALA A 50 28.74 12.15 14.18
C ALA A 50 27.20 12.09 14.03
N LEU A 51 26.52 11.32 14.89
CA LEU A 51 25.06 11.18 14.90
C LEU A 51 24.34 12.50 15.22
N THR A 52 24.91 13.35 16.07
CA THR A 52 24.32 14.67 16.36
C THR A 52 24.46 15.66 15.20
N ALA A 53 25.41 15.43 14.28
CA ALA A 53 25.71 16.33 13.18
C ALA A 53 25.15 15.87 11.83
N THR A 54 24.68 14.63 11.70
CA THR A 54 24.33 14.02 10.41
C THR A 54 23.22 12.97 10.56
N ASP A 55 22.42 12.79 9.50
CA ASP A 55 21.40 11.75 9.43
C ASP A 55 22.01 10.35 9.58
N ILE A 56 21.39 9.50 10.42
CA ILE A 56 21.87 8.16 10.72
C ILE A 56 21.99 7.28 9.46
N ASN A 57 21.12 7.47 8.46
CA ASN A 57 21.14 6.69 7.23
C ASN A 57 22.36 7.02 6.37
N VAL A 58 22.93 8.22 6.50
CA VAL A 58 24.19 8.57 5.84
C VAL A 58 25.35 7.80 6.46
N LEU A 59 25.37 7.69 7.79
CA LEU A 59 26.45 7.01 8.53
C LEU A 59 26.38 5.49 8.43
N THR A 60 25.17 4.93 8.37
CA THR A 60 24.93 3.48 8.36
C THR A 60 24.80 2.88 6.97
N ARG A 61 24.86 3.70 5.91
CA ARG A 61 24.67 3.25 4.53
C ARG A 61 25.71 2.18 4.15
N ASN A 62 25.23 1.02 3.73
CA ASN A 62 26.08 -0.02 3.17
C ASN A 62 26.42 0.30 1.70
N ALA A 63 27.55 0.99 1.49
CA ALA A 63 28.03 1.33 0.15
C ALA A 63 28.34 0.10 -0.73
N ALA A 64 28.58 -1.06 -0.12
CA ALA A 64 28.89 -2.31 -0.81
C ALA A 64 27.64 -3.14 -1.18
N ASN A 65 26.42 -2.61 -1.02
CA ASN A 65 25.21 -3.35 -1.39
C ASN A 65 25.22 -3.70 -2.90
N PRO A 66 25.30 -5.00 -3.29
CA PRO A 66 25.37 -5.42 -4.68
C PRO A 66 24.08 -5.14 -5.46
N VAL A 67 22.91 -5.14 -4.80
CA VAL A 67 21.61 -4.85 -5.44
C VAL A 67 21.57 -3.41 -5.96
N ALA A 68 22.28 -2.50 -5.28
CA ALA A 68 22.38 -1.12 -5.73
C ALA A 68 23.17 -0.95 -7.03
N GLN A 69 24.12 -1.85 -7.30
CA GLN A 69 25.02 -1.78 -8.45
C GLN A 69 24.48 -2.49 -9.70
N ASN A 70 23.66 -3.53 -9.53
CA ASN A 70 23.12 -4.31 -10.65
C ASN A 70 21.69 -3.87 -11.02
N LYS A 71 21.51 -3.28 -12.21
CA LYS A 71 20.19 -2.87 -12.76
C LYS A 71 19.63 -3.80 -13.83
N PHE A 72 20.29 -4.93 -14.11
CA PHE A 72 19.82 -5.92 -15.07
C PHE A 72 18.63 -6.72 -14.52
N PHE A 73 17.70 -7.12 -15.38
CA PHE A 73 16.61 -8.05 -15.06
C PHE A 73 16.44 -9.06 -16.20
N SER A 74 16.36 -10.35 -15.87
CA SER A 74 16.12 -11.42 -16.87
C SER A 74 14.73 -11.34 -17.52
N ASN A 75 13.72 -10.82 -16.81
CA ASN A 75 12.34 -10.71 -17.29
C ASN A 75 11.72 -9.37 -16.87
N TYR A 76 11.11 -8.65 -17.82
CA TYR A 76 10.54 -7.32 -17.60
C TYR A 76 9.30 -7.10 -18.48
N VAL A 77 8.28 -6.44 -17.92
CA VAL A 77 7.06 -6.04 -18.63
C VAL A 77 7.20 -4.64 -19.22
N LYS A 78 6.97 -4.48 -20.52
CA LYS A 78 7.05 -3.16 -21.17
C LYS A 78 5.92 -2.23 -20.69
N SER A 79 6.29 -1.04 -20.24
CA SER A 79 5.39 0.07 -19.89
C SER A 79 6.09 1.39 -20.18
N GLU A 80 5.31 2.46 -20.38
CA GLU A 80 5.80 3.81 -20.68
C GLU A 80 4.98 4.86 -19.92
N GLY A 81 5.61 5.99 -19.59
CA GLY A 81 4.95 7.15 -18.97
C GLY A 81 4.82 7.06 -17.45
N ILE A 82 5.92 7.19 -16.71
CA ILE A 82 5.90 7.19 -15.24
C ILE A 82 4.88 8.20 -14.69
N THR A 83 4.14 7.77 -13.67
CA THR A 83 3.11 8.57 -13.01
C THR A 83 3.61 9.19 -11.70
N ASP A 84 2.93 10.23 -11.23
CA ASP A 84 3.26 10.91 -9.97
C ASP A 84 1.97 11.29 -9.21
N GLN A 85 1.76 10.69 -8.05
CA GLN A 85 0.60 10.94 -7.19
C GLN A 85 0.74 12.24 -6.36
N LYS A 86 1.93 12.84 -6.33
CA LYS A 86 2.26 14.02 -5.52
C LYS A 86 1.90 13.81 -4.05
N SER A 87 1.35 14.82 -3.39
CA SER A 87 0.98 14.78 -1.97
C SER A 87 -0.45 14.28 -1.79
N SER A 88 -0.67 13.02 -2.19
CA SER A 88 -1.95 12.31 -2.01
C SER A 88 -1.71 10.84 -1.70
N GLY A 89 -2.64 10.19 -1.01
CA GLY A 89 -2.60 8.76 -0.68
C GLY A 89 -3.19 7.86 -1.76
N ARG A 90 -3.02 8.21 -3.05
CA ARG A 90 -3.69 7.54 -4.18
C ARG A 90 -2.87 6.40 -4.81
N CYS A 91 -1.81 5.94 -4.16
CA CYS A 91 -0.88 4.93 -4.71
C CYS A 91 -1.57 3.67 -5.25
N TRP A 92 -2.60 3.20 -4.54
CA TRP A 92 -3.43 2.06 -4.94
C TRP A 92 -4.09 2.29 -6.30
N LEU A 93 -4.68 3.47 -6.50
CA LEU A 93 -5.38 3.84 -7.72
C LEU A 93 -4.42 4.00 -8.90
N PHE A 94 -3.29 4.68 -8.67
CA PHE A 94 -2.22 4.81 -9.66
C PHE A 94 -1.73 3.43 -10.09
N THR A 95 -1.46 2.54 -9.12
CA THR A 95 -0.99 1.18 -9.39
C THR A 95 -1.99 0.37 -10.23
N GLY A 96 -3.28 0.37 -9.88
CA GLY A 96 -4.25 -0.38 -10.69
C GLY A 96 -4.39 0.17 -12.10
N LEU A 97 -4.43 1.51 -12.25
CA LEU A 97 -4.44 2.16 -13.56
C LEU A 97 -3.17 1.88 -14.36
N ASN A 98 -2.01 1.72 -13.72
CA ASN A 98 -0.76 1.32 -14.35
C ASN A 98 -0.82 -0.12 -14.88
N VAL A 99 -1.40 -1.06 -14.12
CA VAL A 99 -1.64 -2.43 -14.60
C VAL A 99 -2.54 -2.44 -15.84
N MET A 100 -3.61 -1.65 -15.85
CA MET A 100 -4.51 -1.56 -17.01
C MET A 100 -3.87 -0.88 -18.21
N ARG A 101 -3.16 0.24 -18.01
CA ARG A 101 -2.59 1.02 -19.11
C ARG A 101 -1.46 0.28 -19.80
N ALA A 102 -0.67 -0.52 -19.08
CA ALA A 102 0.38 -1.32 -19.68
C ALA A 102 -0.18 -2.34 -20.69
N LYS A 103 -1.33 -2.97 -20.37
CA LYS A 103 -2.02 -3.86 -21.32
C LYS A 103 -2.51 -3.12 -22.55
N MET A 104 -3.06 -1.92 -22.37
CA MET A 104 -3.53 -1.08 -23.48
C MET A 104 -2.36 -0.63 -24.38
N ILE A 105 -1.28 -0.14 -23.79
CA ILE A 105 -0.05 0.25 -24.50
C ILE A 105 0.48 -0.92 -25.33
N ALA A 106 0.59 -2.11 -24.72
CA ALA A 106 1.07 -3.31 -25.40
C ALA A 106 0.13 -3.76 -26.53
N LYS A 107 -1.19 -3.77 -26.29
CA LYS A 107 -2.20 -4.25 -27.26
C LYS A 107 -2.34 -3.35 -28.48
N TYR A 108 -2.29 -2.03 -28.29
CA TYR A 108 -2.56 -1.05 -29.35
C TYR A 108 -1.30 -0.35 -29.88
N GLY A 109 -0.11 -0.68 -29.34
CA GLY A 109 1.15 -0.10 -29.81
C GLY A 109 1.27 1.40 -29.53
N LEU A 110 0.73 1.84 -28.39
CA LEU A 110 0.72 3.25 -27.99
C LEU A 110 2.10 3.71 -27.53
N GLY A 111 2.33 5.03 -27.55
CA GLY A 111 3.41 5.65 -26.77
C GLY A 111 3.02 5.82 -25.31
N GLU A 112 3.44 6.92 -24.69
CA GLU A 112 3.00 7.28 -23.34
C GLU A 112 1.47 7.47 -23.29
N PHE A 113 0.82 6.74 -22.39
CA PHE A 113 -0.61 6.87 -22.11
C PHE A 113 -0.89 6.74 -20.61
N LYS A 114 -1.77 7.60 -20.10
CA LYS A 114 -2.23 7.60 -18.70
C LYS A 114 -3.75 7.71 -18.66
N PHE A 115 -4.37 6.91 -17.81
CA PHE A 115 -5.76 7.14 -17.41
C PHE A 115 -5.82 8.30 -16.41
N SER A 116 -6.95 8.99 -16.33
CA SER A 116 -7.20 10.01 -15.31
C SER A 116 -7.38 9.37 -13.94
N GLN A 117 -6.41 9.59 -13.06
CA GLN A 117 -6.52 9.24 -11.65
C GLN A 117 -7.52 10.16 -10.95
N SER A 118 -7.55 11.46 -11.28
CA SER A 118 -8.54 12.43 -10.79
C SER A 118 -9.99 11.99 -11.02
N TYR A 119 -10.31 11.47 -12.22
CA TYR A 119 -11.65 10.95 -12.56
C TYR A 119 -12.07 9.81 -11.63
N SER A 120 -11.23 8.79 -11.50
CA SER A 120 -11.54 7.62 -10.68
C SER A 120 -11.57 7.99 -9.20
N PHE A 121 -10.69 8.91 -8.78
CA PHE A 121 -10.63 9.41 -7.41
C PHE A 121 -11.88 10.22 -7.02
N PHE A 122 -12.47 10.98 -7.94
CA PHE A 122 -13.75 11.67 -7.69
C PHE A 122 -14.83 10.68 -7.23
N TYR A 123 -15.03 9.59 -8.00
CA TYR A 123 -16.06 8.61 -7.68
C TYR A 123 -15.72 7.76 -6.46
N ASP A 124 -14.44 7.47 -6.24
CA ASP A 124 -13.96 6.83 -5.02
C ASP A 124 -14.38 7.61 -3.77
N GLN A 125 -14.09 8.91 -3.74
CA GLN A 125 -14.41 9.77 -2.59
C GLN A 125 -15.92 9.91 -2.39
N LEU A 126 -16.70 9.95 -3.47
CA LEU A 126 -18.16 9.97 -3.41
C LEU A 126 -18.74 8.66 -2.87
N GLU A 127 -18.23 7.51 -3.32
CA GLU A 127 -18.69 6.19 -2.88
C GLU A 127 -18.29 5.91 -1.43
N LYS A 128 -17.07 6.27 -1.02
CA LYS A 128 -16.64 6.17 0.38
C LYS A 128 -17.48 7.06 1.30
N SER A 129 -17.84 8.26 0.84
CA SER A 129 -18.78 9.13 1.55
C SER A 129 -20.15 8.47 1.75
N ASN A 130 -20.67 7.81 0.71
CA ASN A 130 -21.92 7.04 0.79
C ASN A 130 -21.79 5.82 1.72
N LEU A 131 -20.69 5.08 1.65
CA LEU A 131 -20.37 3.95 2.53
C LEU A 131 -20.36 4.38 4.00
N PHE A 132 -19.69 5.48 4.34
CA PHE A 132 -19.69 6.02 5.68
C PHE A 132 -21.12 6.37 6.15
N LEU A 133 -21.87 7.17 5.37
CA LEU A 133 -23.21 7.60 5.77
C LEU A 133 -24.17 6.42 5.93
N GLN A 134 -24.08 5.43 5.05
CA GLN A 134 -24.89 4.21 5.16
C GLN A 134 -24.46 3.36 6.36
N GLY A 135 -23.16 3.20 6.60
CA GLY A 135 -22.63 2.52 7.79
C GLY A 135 -23.11 3.17 9.09
N ILE A 136 -23.22 4.50 9.12
CA ILE A 136 -23.82 5.23 10.25
C ILE A 136 -25.30 4.90 10.42
N ILE A 137 -26.09 4.88 9.34
CA ILE A 137 -27.52 4.54 9.38
C ILE A 137 -27.73 3.12 9.91
N ASP A 138 -26.96 2.16 9.41
CA ASP A 138 -27.07 0.75 9.78
C ASP A 138 -26.72 0.54 11.27
N ASN A 139 -25.84 1.38 11.81
CA ASN A 139 -25.36 1.30 13.19
C ASN A 139 -25.93 2.43 14.08
N ALA A 140 -26.99 3.12 13.65
CA ALA A 140 -27.49 4.31 14.34
C ALA A 140 -28.00 4.05 15.76
N LYS A 141 -28.43 2.80 16.05
CA LYS A 141 -28.92 2.38 17.37
C LYS A 141 -27.81 2.03 18.37
N LYS A 142 -26.58 1.81 17.90
CA LYS A 142 -25.43 1.51 18.76
C LYS A 142 -24.96 2.77 19.47
N PRO A 143 -24.42 2.69 20.71
CA PRO A 143 -23.90 3.86 21.41
C PRO A 143 -22.64 4.42 20.72
N MET A 144 -22.23 5.63 21.09
CA MET A 144 -21.10 6.32 20.42
C MET A 144 -19.73 5.68 20.74
N ASP A 145 -19.61 5.03 21.89
CA ASP A 145 -18.43 4.29 22.35
C ASP A 145 -18.43 2.82 21.88
N ASP A 146 -19.41 2.40 21.07
CA ASP A 146 -19.32 1.15 20.34
C ASP A 146 -18.12 1.21 19.39
N LYS A 147 -17.27 0.18 19.43
CA LYS A 147 -16.00 0.15 18.70
C LYS A 147 -16.16 0.36 17.18
N LEU A 148 -17.26 -0.12 16.58
CA LEU A 148 -17.52 0.09 15.16
C LEU A 148 -17.98 1.53 14.89
N VAL A 149 -18.83 2.09 15.75
CA VAL A 149 -19.26 3.49 15.64
C VAL A 149 -18.06 4.42 15.80
N GLU A 150 -17.23 4.19 16.81
CA GLU A 150 -15.99 4.92 17.03
C GLU A 150 -15.06 4.83 15.80
N TRP A 151 -14.89 3.62 15.24
CA TRP A 151 -14.08 3.41 14.05
C TRP A 151 -14.62 4.17 12.83
N LEU A 152 -15.94 4.15 12.58
CA LEU A 152 -16.57 4.91 11.49
C LEU A 152 -16.29 6.41 11.62
N PHE A 153 -16.45 6.99 12.82
CA PHE A 153 -16.19 8.42 13.03
C PHE A 153 -14.70 8.79 13.01
N LYS A 154 -13.80 7.85 13.33
CA LYS A 154 -12.35 8.01 13.12
C LYS A 154 -11.99 7.99 11.63
N ASN A 155 -12.69 7.18 10.83
CA ASN A 155 -12.36 6.93 9.42
C ASN A 155 -13.53 7.29 8.47
N PRO A 156 -14.01 8.55 8.43
CA PRO A 156 -15.14 8.90 7.57
C PRO A 156 -14.77 8.95 6.07
N LEU A 157 -13.50 9.21 5.77
CA LEU A 157 -12.97 9.31 4.42
C LEU A 157 -11.44 9.18 4.46
N SER A 158 -10.86 8.56 3.43
CA SER A 158 -9.41 8.48 3.21
C SER A 158 -9.11 8.44 1.71
N ASP A 159 -7.88 8.82 1.33
CA ASP A 159 -7.39 8.61 -0.03
C ASP A 159 -7.14 7.13 -0.31
N GLY A 160 -6.51 6.44 0.65
CA GLY A 160 -6.01 5.08 0.53
C GLY A 160 -7.08 4.04 0.20
N GLY A 161 -6.64 2.86 -0.23
CA GLY A 161 -7.56 1.85 -0.72
C GLY A 161 -6.90 0.63 -1.34
N GLN A 162 -7.71 -0.27 -1.89
CA GLN A 162 -7.24 -1.55 -2.43
C GLN A 162 -7.77 -1.81 -3.85
N PHE A 163 -7.28 -2.88 -4.45
CA PHE A 163 -7.66 -3.29 -5.80
C PHE A 163 -9.17 -3.54 -5.96
N THR A 164 -9.87 -3.97 -4.91
CA THR A 164 -11.33 -4.12 -4.93
C THR A 164 -12.02 -2.80 -5.25
N GLY A 165 -11.58 -1.70 -4.66
CA GLY A 165 -12.04 -0.36 -4.99
C GLY A 165 -11.81 0.02 -6.45
N ILE A 166 -10.66 -0.37 -7.00
CA ILE A 166 -10.33 -0.11 -8.42
C ILE A 166 -11.32 -0.84 -9.31
N ALA A 167 -11.54 -2.13 -9.01
CA ALA A 167 -12.45 -2.97 -9.77
C ALA A 167 -13.90 -2.48 -9.68
N ASP A 168 -14.37 -2.11 -8.49
CA ASP A 168 -15.74 -1.61 -8.28
C ASP A 168 -15.96 -0.25 -8.97
N ILE A 169 -15.06 0.72 -8.76
CA ILE A 169 -15.18 2.07 -9.32
C ILE A 169 -15.09 2.05 -10.84
N ILE A 170 -14.09 1.37 -11.40
CA ILE A 170 -13.89 1.37 -12.86
C ILE A 170 -14.97 0.57 -13.58
N SER A 171 -15.43 -0.54 -13.00
CA SER A 171 -16.53 -1.31 -13.61
C SER A 171 -17.84 -0.53 -13.60
N LYS A 172 -18.06 0.34 -12.60
CA LYS A 172 -19.28 1.12 -12.42
C LYS A 172 -19.29 2.41 -13.25
N TYR A 173 -18.19 3.15 -13.22
CA TYR A 173 -18.09 4.49 -13.81
C TYR A 173 -17.29 4.54 -15.11
N GLY A 174 -16.49 3.51 -15.40
CA GLY A 174 -15.56 3.50 -16.53
C GLY A 174 -14.26 4.24 -16.22
N VAL A 175 -13.54 4.63 -17.27
CA VAL A 175 -12.28 5.37 -17.19
C VAL A 175 -12.20 6.38 -18.32
N VAL A 176 -11.40 7.43 -18.12
CA VAL A 176 -11.08 8.41 -19.16
C VAL A 176 -9.57 8.60 -19.26
N PRO A 177 -9.04 9.01 -20.42
CA PRO A 177 -7.65 9.47 -20.55
C PRO A 177 -7.34 10.67 -19.64
N SER A 178 -6.08 10.82 -19.22
CA SER A 178 -5.68 11.87 -18.27
C SER A 178 -5.83 13.29 -18.81
N ASP A 179 -5.79 13.49 -20.13
CA ASP A 179 -6.01 14.76 -20.80
C ASP A 179 -7.50 15.17 -20.83
N ILE A 180 -8.41 14.21 -20.70
CA ILE A 180 -9.86 14.45 -20.66
C ILE A 180 -10.33 14.96 -19.29
N MET A 181 -9.73 14.47 -18.21
CA MET A 181 -9.92 15.01 -16.86
C MET A 181 -8.56 15.10 -16.16
N PRO A 182 -7.87 16.25 -16.28
CA PRO A 182 -6.53 16.42 -15.72
C PRO A 182 -6.55 16.50 -14.20
N GLU A 183 -5.36 16.36 -13.62
CA GLU A 183 -5.14 16.63 -12.19
C GLU A 183 -5.38 18.12 -11.88
N THR A 184 -5.89 18.40 -10.68
CA THR A 184 -6.03 19.73 -10.11
C THR A 184 -4.98 19.95 -9.02
N PHE A 185 -4.96 21.14 -8.41
CA PHE A 185 -4.18 21.35 -7.19
C PHE A 185 -4.61 20.39 -6.08
N ALA A 186 -5.93 20.23 -5.88
CA ALA A 186 -6.47 19.42 -4.79
C ALA A 186 -6.25 17.92 -5.01
N SER A 187 -6.30 17.43 -6.25
CA SER A 187 -5.98 16.02 -6.52
C SER A 187 -4.51 15.71 -6.23
N ASN A 188 -3.60 16.67 -6.47
CA ASN A 188 -2.17 16.56 -6.12
C ASN A 188 -1.85 16.92 -4.65
N ASN A 189 -2.81 17.44 -3.90
CA ASN A 189 -2.65 17.91 -2.52
C ASN A 189 -3.97 17.76 -1.73
N THR A 190 -4.32 16.51 -1.40
CA THR A 190 -5.67 16.11 -0.95
C THR A 190 -6.00 16.49 0.49
N SER A 191 -4.99 16.74 1.33
CA SER A 191 -5.14 16.95 2.78
C SER A 191 -6.26 17.93 3.15
N ARG A 192 -6.34 19.09 2.48
CA ARG A 192 -7.35 20.12 2.78
C ARG A 192 -8.75 19.70 2.33
N MET A 193 -8.87 19.10 1.15
CA MET A 193 -10.15 18.58 0.65
C MET A 193 -10.68 17.49 1.60
N ASN A 194 -9.84 16.53 1.95
CA ASN A 194 -10.20 15.42 2.83
C ASN A 194 -10.63 15.90 4.21
N MET A 195 -9.93 16.88 4.79
CA MET A 195 -10.31 17.49 6.06
C MET A 195 -11.74 18.04 6.01
N LEU A 196 -12.05 18.85 4.98
CA LEU A 196 -13.35 19.53 4.89
C LEU A 196 -14.49 18.53 4.62
N ILE A 197 -14.30 17.58 3.71
CA ILE A 197 -15.31 16.56 3.42
C ILE A 197 -15.49 15.65 4.65
N SER A 198 -14.41 15.20 5.28
CA SER A 198 -14.48 14.38 6.51
C SER A 198 -15.21 15.10 7.63
N TYR A 199 -14.95 16.39 7.84
CA TYR A 199 -15.66 17.18 8.84
C TYR A 199 -17.15 17.25 8.55
N LYS A 200 -17.51 17.46 7.28
CA LYS A 200 -18.91 17.51 6.84
C LYS A 200 -19.60 16.15 6.98
N LEU A 201 -18.91 15.05 6.66
CA LEU A 201 -19.41 13.69 6.87
C LEU A 201 -19.65 13.41 8.34
N ARG A 202 -18.74 13.77 9.24
CA ARG A 202 -18.96 13.62 10.70
C ARG A 202 -20.19 14.39 11.17
N GLN A 203 -20.37 15.63 10.70
CA GLN A 203 -21.59 16.41 10.99
C GLN A 203 -22.85 15.68 10.52
N PHE A 204 -22.85 15.18 9.28
CA PHE A 204 -23.97 14.41 8.72
C PHE A 204 -24.23 13.10 9.45
N GLY A 205 -23.17 12.40 9.86
CA GLY A 205 -23.30 11.17 10.64
C GLY A 205 -24.00 11.40 11.98
N LEU A 206 -23.66 12.49 12.69
CA LEU A 206 -24.36 12.88 13.91
C LEU A 206 -25.84 13.20 13.65
N GLU A 207 -26.14 13.95 12.59
CA GLU A 207 -27.51 14.29 12.19
C GLU A 207 -28.36 13.05 11.89
N LEU A 208 -27.82 12.09 11.13
CA LEU A 208 -28.51 10.84 10.78
C LEU A 208 -28.80 9.99 12.02
N ARG A 209 -27.86 9.92 12.97
CA ARG A 209 -28.04 9.21 14.24
C ARG A 209 -29.12 9.86 15.10
N GLU A 210 -29.13 11.19 15.19
CA GLU A 210 -30.17 11.92 15.91
C GLU A 210 -31.56 11.69 15.31
N LYS A 211 -31.68 11.74 13.97
CA LYS A 211 -32.93 11.42 13.27
C LYS A 211 -33.41 10.01 13.56
N ALA A 212 -32.51 9.03 13.52
CA ALA A 212 -32.82 7.65 13.85
C ALA A 212 -33.26 7.50 15.32
N ALA A 213 -32.60 8.18 16.26
CA ALA A 213 -32.96 8.18 17.68
C ALA A 213 -34.34 8.81 17.94
N LYS A 214 -34.72 9.83 17.16
CA LYS A 214 -36.05 10.46 17.19
C LYS A 214 -37.15 9.64 16.49
N GLY A 215 -36.82 8.46 15.95
CA GLY A 215 -37.79 7.58 15.30
C GLY A 215 -38.19 8.01 13.89
N ALA A 216 -37.36 8.80 13.19
CA ALA A 216 -37.60 9.16 11.80
C ALA A 216 -37.78 7.90 10.92
N LYS A 217 -38.67 7.99 9.93
CA LYS A 217 -38.94 6.86 9.01
C LYS A 217 -37.71 6.60 8.14
N LYS A 218 -37.50 5.33 7.76
CA LYS A 218 -36.37 4.92 6.89
C LYS A 218 -36.28 5.76 5.60
N ASP A 219 -37.41 6.01 4.94
CA ASP A 219 -37.44 6.78 3.69
C ASP A 219 -37.05 8.25 3.89
N GLU A 220 -37.37 8.85 5.04
CA GLU A 220 -36.94 10.21 5.38
C GLU A 220 -35.42 10.27 5.57
N ILE A 221 -34.86 9.30 6.30
CA ILE A 221 -33.41 9.19 6.52
C ILE A 221 -32.68 8.97 5.18
N GLN A 222 -33.21 8.11 4.30
CA GLN A 222 -32.61 7.85 2.99
C GLN A 222 -32.70 9.08 2.07
N LYS A 223 -33.84 9.78 2.04
CA LYS A 223 -33.95 11.06 1.30
C LYS A 223 -32.92 12.07 1.81
N ARG A 224 -32.75 12.18 3.13
CA ARG A 224 -31.75 13.07 3.71
C ARG A 224 -30.33 12.68 3.33
N LYS A 225 -30.01 11.38 3.29
CA LYS A 225 -28.70 10.88 2.81
C LYS A 225 -28.41 11.35 1.38
N VAL A 226 -29.40 11.31 0.49
CA VAL A 226 -29.22 11.77 -0.90
C VAL A 226 -28.89 13.27 -0.97
N GLU A 227 -29.56 14.11 -0.19
CA GLU A 227 -29.24 15.55 -0.10
C GLU A 227 -27.83 15.79 0.44
N MET A 228 -27.41 15.01 1.45
CA MET A 228 -26.05 15.04 2.00
C MET A 228 -25.01 14.66 0.95
N LEU A 229 -25.27 13.62 0.15
CA LEU A 229 -24.40 13.23 -0.96
C LEU A 229 -24.36 14.28 -2.08
N GLY A 230 -25.45 14.99 -2.34
CA GLY A 230 -25.45 16.15 -3.25
C GLY A 230 -24.51 17.26 -2.77
N THR A 231 -24.42 17.47 -1.45
CA THR A 231 -23.44 18.40 -0.86
C THR A 231 -22.00 17.91 -1.07
N VAL A 232 -21.74 16.62 -0.83
CA VAL A 232 -20.41 16.02 -1.05
C VAL A 232 -20.01 16.11 -2.53
N TYR A 233 -20.91 15.77 -3.45
CA TYR A 233 -20.68 15.88 -4.90
C TYR A 233 -20.29 17.30 -5.28
N HIS A 234 -21.02 18.31 -4.79
CA HIS A 234 -20.69 19.71 -5.03
C HIS A 234 -19.28 20.08 -4.53
N MET A 235 -18.92 19.65 -3.32
CA MET A 235 -17.57 19.88 -2.77
C MET A 235 -16.50 19.22 -3.65
N LEU A 236 -16.70 17.96 -4.05
CA LEU A 236 -15.77 17.25 -4.94
C LEU A 236 -15.63 17.97 -6.29
N SER A 237 -16.72 18.44 -6.90
CA SER A 237 -16.66 19.16 -8.18
C SER A 237 -15.89 20.48 -8.07
N LEU A 238 -15.96 21.18 -6.94
CA LEU A 238 -15.16 22.39 -6.71
C LEU A 238 -13.66 22.10 -6.60
N PHE A 239 -13.27 20.95 -6.04
CA PHE A 239 -11.86 20.59 -5.85
C PHE A 239 -11.24 19.87 -7.06
N LEU A 240 -11.99 18.98 -7.70
CA LEU A 240 -11.48 18.03 -8.71
C LEU A 240 -11.99 18.32 -10.12
N GLY A 241 -12.98 19.22 -10.26
CA GLY A 241 -13.72 19.40 -11.50
C GLY A 241 -14.90 18.44 -11.62
N THR A 242 -15.76 18.69 -12.60
CA THR A 242 -16.92 17.84 -12.89
C THR A 242 -16.51 16.69 -13.81
N PRO A 243 -16.77 15.42 -13.45
CA PRO A 243 -16.49 14.29 -14.32
C PRO A 243 -17.19 14.42 -15.69
N PRO A 244 -16.49 14.18 -16.81
CA PRO A 244 -17.08 14.26 -18.14
C PRO A 244 -18.01 13.07 -18.41
N GLU A 245 -19.17 13.36 -19.00
CA GLU A 245 -20.13 12.33 -19.42
C GLU A 245 -19.83 11.82 -20.85
N LYS A 246 -19.29 12.70 -21.69
CA LYS A 246 -18.85 12.42 -23.05
C LYS A 246 -17.57 13.17 -23.37
N PHE A 247 -16.73 12.60 -24.22
CA PHE A 247 -15.49 13.22 -24.67
C PHE A 247 -15.05 12.67 -26.02
N THR A 248 -14.35 13.48 -26.80
CA THR A 248 -13.68 13.03 -28.03
C THR A 248 -12.23 12.73 -27.71
N TRP A 249 -11.76 11.54 -28.07
CA TRP A 249 -10.36 11.15 -27.88
C TRP A 249 -9.75 10.65 -29.17
N THR A 250 -8.50 11.07 -29.41
CA THR A 250 -7.68 10.65 -30.54
C THR A 250 -6.60 9.70 -30.05
N MET A 251 -6.69 8.43 -30.45
CA MET A 251 -5.63 7.46 -30.22
C MET A 251 -4.46 7.78 -31.14
N THR A 252 -3.24 7.81 -30.59
CA THR A 252 -2.01 8.00 -31.36
C THR A 252 -1.10 6.78 -31.24
N ASP A 253 -0.33 6.52 -32.29
CA ASP A 253 0.74 5.52 -32.24
C ASP A 253 1.94 6.03 -31.42
N LYS A 254 2.96 5.18 -31.27
CA LYS A 254 4.20 5.53 -30.56
C LYS A 254 4.95 6.75 -31.11
N SER A 255 4.73 7.12 -32.38
CA SER A 255 5.32 8.32 -33.00
C SER A 255 4.47 9.58 -32.80
N GLY A 256 3.32 9.47 -32.16
CA GLY A 256 2.35 10.55 -31.98
C GLY A 256 1.41 10.74 -33.17
N LYS A 257 1.43 9.85 -34.17
CA LYS A 257 0.55 9.95 -35.34
C LYS A 257 -0.86 9.48 -34.98
N PRO A 258 -1.93 10.23 -35.32
CA PRO A 258 -3.30 9.80 -35.09
C PRO A 258 -3.63 8.47 -35.78
N ILE A 259 -4.18 7.53 -35.03
CA ILE A 259 -4.74 6.26 -35.51
C ILE A 259 -6.25 6.38 -35.71
N SER A 260 -6.97 6.93 -34.71
CA SER A 260 -8.43 7.08 -34.77
C SER A 260 -8.92 8.14 -33.81
N THR A 261 -9.99 8.85 -34.19
CA THR A 261 -10.71 9.80 -33.33
C THR A 261 -12.17 9.40 -33.23
N LYS A 262 -12.69 9.28 -32.01
CA LYS A 262 -14.11 8.98 -31.77
C LYS A 262 -14.61 9.70 -30.52
N GLU A 263 -15.92 9.87 -30.42
CA GLU A 263 -16.59 10.27 -29.18
C GLU A 263 -16.84 9.02 -28.30
N TYR A 264 -16.60 9.14 -27.01
CA TYR A 264 -16.79 8.10 -26.01
C TYR A 264 -17.59 8.63 -24.82
N THR A 265 -18.29 7.73 -24.13
CA THR A 265 -18.57 7.87 -22.70
C THR A 265 -17.45 7.20 -21.91
N PRO A 266 -17.23 7.52 -20.62
CA PRO A 266 -16.20 6.85 -19.80
C PRO A 266 -16.37 5.32 -19.75
N LYS A 267 -17.62 4.84 -19.70
CA LYS A 267 -17.92 3.41 -19.74
C LYS A 267 -17.67 2.79 -21.11
N GLY A 268 -18.04 3.46 -22.20
CA GLY A 268 -17.74 2.99 -23.55
C GLY A 268 -16.23 2.93 -23.83
N PHE A 269 -15.46 3.88 -23.30
CA PHE A 269 -14.00 3.87 -23.38
C PHE A 269 -13.39 2.68 -22.61
N TYR A 270 -13.87 2.42 -21.39
CA TYR A 270 -13.50 1.24 -20.63
C TYR A 270 -13.82 -0.07 -21.37
N GLU A 271 -15.01 -0.19 -21.94
CA GLU A 271 -15.45 -1.37 -22.69
C GLU A 271 -14.63 -1.60 -23.98
N GLU A 272 -14.17 -0.55 -24.66
CA GLU A 272 -13.36 -0.70 -25.88
C GLU A 272 -11.90 -1.05 -25.58
N TYR A 273 -11.29 -0.41 -24.58
CA TYR A 273 -9.84 -0.45 -24.38
C TYR A 273 -9.37 -1.30 -23.21
N VAL A 274 -10.21 -1.51 -22.19
CA VAL A 274 -9.87 -2.29 -21.00
C VAL A 274 -10.60 -3.62 -21.00
N ALA A 275 -11.93 -3.60 -21.10
CA ALA A 275 -12.85 -4.74 -21.29
C ALA A 275 -12.49 -6.02 -20.50
N ASN A 276 -11.99 -5.86 -19.28
CA ASN A 276 -11.55 -6.96 -18.44
C ASN A 276 -12.56 -7.13 -17.30
N ASP A 277 -12.95 -8.36 -16.97
CA ASP A 277 -13.77 -8.59 -15.78
C ASP A 277 -12.91 -8.38 -14.52
N LEU A 278 -12.70 -7.12 -14.13
CA LEU A 278 -11.86 -6.75 -12.99
C LEU A 278 -12.34 -7.40 -11.69
N ASN A 279 -13.66 -7.59 -11.56
CA ASN A 279 -14.30 -8.10 -10.36
C ASN A 279 -14.21 -9.61 -10.19
N ASN A 280 -14.02 -10.37 -11.27
CA ASN A 280 -13.98 -11.84 -11.20
C ASN A 280 -12.72 -12.46 -11.82
N ASN A 281 -11.90 -11.76 -12.60
CA ASN A 281 -10.69 -12.32 -13.20
C ASN A 281 -9.46 -12.25 -12.28
N TYR A 282 -9.51 -11.45 -11.21
CA TYR A 282 -8.39 -11.24 -10.30
C TYR A 282 -8.58 -11.96 -8.97
N VAL A 283 -7.46 -12.34 -8.37
CA VAL A 283 -7.40 -12.92 -7.02
C VAL A 283 -6.47 -12.08 -6.18
N MET A 284 -6.99 -11.65 -5.03
CA MET A 284 -6.23 -10.97 -4.00
C MET A 284 -5.47 -12.00 -3.17
N LEU A 285 -4.14 -11.94 -3.23
CA LEU A 285 -3.23 -12.80 -2.48
C LEU A 285 -2.55 -11.98 -1.39
N MET A 286 -2.33 -12.61 -0.25
CA MET A 286 -1.52 -12.00 0.81
C MET A 286 -0.55 -12.99 1.41
N ASN A 287 0.57 -12.47 1.93
CA ASN A 287 1.40 -13.20 2.86
C ASN A 287 1.28 -12.59 4.25
N ASP A 288 0.49 -13.26 5.08
CA ASP A 288 0.28 -12.90 6.46
C ASP A 288 0.67 -14.09 7.37
N PRO A 289 1.89 -14.08 7.94
CA PRO A 289 2.36 -15.14 8.85
C PRO A 289 1.69 -15.09 10.24
N THR A 290 0.84 -14.09 10.53
CA THR A 290 0.08 -14.05 11.80
C THR A 290 -1.11 -15.02 11.78
N ARG A 291 -1.50 -15.49 10.59
CA ARG A 291 -2.67 -16.35 10.37
C ARG A 291 -2.30 -17.62 9.59
N PRO A 292 -3.09 -18.70 9.70
CA PRO A 292 -2.89 -19.90 8.89
C PRO A 292 -2.88 -19.62 7.38
N TYR A 293 -1.95 -20.25 6.67
CA TYR A 293 -1.92 -20.23 5.21
C TYR A 293 -3.00 -21.14 4.59
N ASN A 294 -3.25 -20.95 3.30
CA ASN A 294 -4.26 -21.65 2.50
C ASN A 294 -5.71 -21.44 3.01
N LYS A 295 -5.94 -20.29 3.66
CA LYS A 295 -7.24 -19.86 4.17
C LYS A 295 -7.65 -18.54 3.53
N VAL A 296 -8.97 -18.37 3.43
CA VAL A 296 -9.60 -17.17 2.89
C VAL A 296 -10.05 -16.29 4.04
N TYR A 297 -9.75 -15.00 3.93
CA TYR A 297 -10.12 -13.98 4.89
C TYR A 297 -10.85 -12.86 4.17
N GLU A 298 -11.79 -12.24 4.86
CA GLU A 298 -12.53 -11.08 4.39
C GLU A 298 -12.45 -10.02 5.48
N ILE A 299 -12.35 -8.75 5.12
CA ILE A 299 -12.24 -7.66 6.09
C ILE A 299 -13.47 -6.81 6.00
N ASP A 300 -14.20 -6.75 7.10
CA ASP A 300 -15.43 -5.98 7.16
C ASP A 300 -15.14 -4.50 6.93
N PHE A 301 -16.03 -3.83 6.18
CA PHE A 301 -15.91 -2.44 5.72
C PHE A 301 -14.65 -2.08 4.90
N ASP A 302 -13.76 -3.02 4.58
CA ASP A 302 -12.60 -2.75 3.70
C ASP A 302 -13.02 -2.81 2.22
N ARG A 303 -13.85 -1.84 1.85
CA ARG A 303 -14.45 -1.64 0.52
C ARG A 303 -14.65 -0.17 0.26
N HIS A 304 -14.92 0.17 -1.00
CA HIS A 304 -15.01 1.57 -1.43
C HIS A 304 -16.45 2.03 -1.65
N SER A 305 -17.29 1.16 -2.22
CA SER A 305 -18.73 1.40 -2.35
C SER A 305 -19.53 0.53 -1.38
N TYR A 306 -20.72 1.00 -1.01
CA TYR A 306 -21.59 0.25 -0.10
C TYR A 306 -22.10 -1.07 -0.69
N ASP A 307 -22.35 -1.08 -2.00
CA ASP A 307 -22.77 -2.23 -2.80
C ASP A 307 -21.58 -3.04 -3.36
N GLY A 308 -20.36 -2.65 -3.02
CA GLY A 308 -19.12 -3.26 -3.49
C GLY A 308 -18.67 -4.45 -2.66
N LYS A 309 -17.50 -5.00 -3.02
CA LYS A 309 -16.93 -6.17 -2.33
C LYS A 309 -15.90 -5.74 -1.28
N ASN A 310 -16.00 -6.35 -0.11
CA ASN A 310 -14.93 -6.30 0.90
C ASN A 310 -13.64 -6.92 0.32
N TRP A 311 -12.50 -6.44 0.80
CA TRP A 311 -11.21 -7.06 0.55
C TRP A 311 -11.25 -8.51 1.06
N THR A 312 -11.29 -9.45 0.12
CA THR A 312 -11.30 -10.88 0.36
C THR A 312 -10.06 -11.49 -0.24
N TYR A 313 -9.19 -12.10 0.57
CA TYR A 313 -7.90 -12.57 0.13
C TYR A 313 -7.62 -14.02 0.49
N LEU A 314 -6.79 -14.67 -0.33
CA LEU A 314 -6.20 -15.98 -0.05
C LEU A 314 -4.82 -15.77 0.59
N ASN A 315 -4.65 -16.21 1.84
CA ASN A 315 -3.37 -16.14 2.53
C ASN A 315 -2.45 -17.28 2.08
N LEU A 316 -1.28 -16.97 1.53
CA LEU A 316 -0.33 -17.96 0.98
C LEU A 316 1.10 -17.75 1.51
N PRO A 317 1.93 -18.82 1.54
CA PRO A 317 3.37 -18.68 1.73
C PRO A 317 4.01 -17.86 0.60
N MET A 318 5.11 -17.16 0.90
CA MET A 318 5.80 -16.31 -0.07
C MET A 318 6.23 -17.06 -1.32
N ASP A 319 6.71 -18.29 -1.19
CA ASP A 319 7.14 -19.10 -2.36
C ASP A 319 6.01 -19.28 -3.39
N SER A 320 4.78 -19.53 -2.91
CA SER A 320 3.60 -19.64 -3.78
C SER A 320 3.28 -18.31 -4.48
N ILE A 321 3.39 -17.19 -3.76
CA ILE A 321 3.16 -15.85 -4.30
C ILE A 321 4.22 -15.49 -5.34
N LYS A 322 5.50 -15.73 -5.03
CA LYS A 322 6.63 -15.50 -5.95
C LYS A 322 6.48 -16.34 -7.23
N ALA A 323 6.08 -17.61 -7.11
CA ALA A 323 5.86 -18.46 -8.27
C ALA A 323 4.72 -17.95 -9.19
N ILE A 324 3.65 -17.40 -8.61
CA ILE A 324 2.57 -16.74 -9.36
C ILE A 324 3.10 -15.47 -10.04
N ALA A 325 3.85 -14.64 -9.31
CA ALA A 325 4.41 -13.40 -9.83
C ALA A 325 5.36 -13.65 -11.02
N ILE A 326 6.25 -14.63 -10.91
CA ILE A 326 7.18 -15.03 -11.99
C ILE A 326 6.41 -15.44 -13.25
N ARG A 327 5.32 -16.21 -13.12
CA ARG A 327 4.49 -16.60 -14.27
C ARG A 327 3.86 -15.39 -14.95
N SER A 328 3.32 -14.44 -14.19
CA SER A 328 2.73 -13.21 -14.73
C SER A 328 3.75 -12.34 -15.46
N ILE A 329 4.94 -12.14 -14.88
CA ILE A 329 5.98 -11.31 -15.49
C ILE A 329 6.53 -11.96 -16.76
N LYS A 330 6.69 -13.29 -16.78
CA LYS A 330 7.07 -14.04 -17.99
C LYS A 330 6.04 -13.93 -19.11
N ASP A 331 4.76 -13.81 -18.76
CA ASP A 331 3.67 -13.52 -19.70
C ASP A 331 3.50 -12.01 -19.98
N SER A 332 4.52 -11.19 -19.65
CA SER A 332 4.53 -9.75 -19.89
C SER A 332 3.32 -9.01 -19.28
N THR A 333 2.87 -9.43 -18.08
CA THR A 333 1.74 -8.82 -17.38
C THR A 333 2.16 -8.29 -16.02
N MET A 334 1.98 -6.97 -15.85
CA MET A 334 2.16 -6.27 -14.58
C MET A 334 1.15 -6.71 -13.52
N MET A 335 1.53 -6.59 -12.25
CA MET A 335 0.64 -6.88 -11.12
C MET A 335 0.60 -5.73 -10.13
N TYR A 336 -0.56 -5.54 -9.52
CA TYR A 336 -0.69 -4.71 -8.33
C TYR A 336 -0.04 -5.44 -7.15
N MET A 337 0.81 -4.75 -6.40
CA MET A 337 1.33 -5.22 -5.12
C MET A 337 1.28 -4.11 -4.07
N SER A 338 1.30 -4.48 -2.79
CA SER A 338 1.54 -3.52 -1.70
C SER A 338 2.53 -4.06 -0.66
N CYS A 339 3.32 -3.15 -0.10
CA CYS A 339 4.44 -3.44 0.80
C CYS A 339 4.59 -2.37 1.88
N ASP A 340 5.51 -2.57 2.82
CA ASP A 340 5.97 -1.51 3.74
C ASP A 340 7.15 -0.74 3.13
N VAL A 341 6.88 0.15 2.17
CA VAL A 341 7.91 0.78 1.31
C VAL A 341 8.93 1.62 2.09
N GLY A 342 8.57 2.09 3.29
CA GLY A 342 9.45 2.92 4.12
C GLY A 342 10.60 2.13 4.77
N LYS A 343 10.53 0.80 4.80
CA LYS A 343 11.52 -0.03 5.48
C LYS A 343 12.74 -0.23 4.58
N PHE A 344 13.90 0.19 5.06
CA PHE A 344 15.19 -0.01 4.38
C PHE A 344 15.24 0.49 2.93
N LEU A 345 14.54 1.58 2.62
CA LEU A 345 14.61 2.25 1.32
C LEU A 345 15.79 3.23 1.26
N ASP A 346 16.74 2.99 0.37
CA ASP A 346 17.68 4.03 -0.07
C ASP A 346 17.04 4.86 -1.18
N LYS A 347 16.48 6.03 -0.79
CA LYS A 347 15.76 6.94 -1.69
C LYS A 347 16.62 7.45 -2.86
N ASN A 348 17.94 7.53 -2.67
CA ASN A 348 18.85 8.03 -3.72
C ASN A 348 19.09 6.99 -4.81
N THR A 349 19.08 5.71 -4.47
CA THR A 349 19.32 4.62 -5.43
C THR A 349 18.04 3.92 -5.89
N GLY A 350 16.93 4.16 -5.19
CA GLY A 350 15.65 3.47 -5.40
C GLY A 350 15.68 2.01 -4.98
N VAL A 351 16.55 1.63 -4.05
CA VAL A 351 16.77 0.23 -3.67
C VAL A 351 16.14 -0.05 -2.31
N LEU A 352 15.39 -1.13 -2.23
CA LEU A 352 14.74 -1.67 -1.05
C LEU A 352 15.46 -2.98 -0.69
N ASP A 353 16.31 -2.92 0.33
CA ASP A 353 17.12 -4.05 0.77
C ASP A 353 17.38 -3.96 2.28
N SER A 354 17.11 -5.04 3.02
CA SER A 354 17.42 -5.15 4.45
C SER A 354 18.89 -4.85 4.78
N ALA A 355 19.81 -5.02 3.81
CA ALA A 355 21.22 -4.74 3.97
C ALA A 355 21.63 -3.28 3.67
N ASN A 356 20.69 -2.38 3.38
CA ASN A 356 21.00 -0.98 3.05
C ASN A 356 21.60 -0.18 4.21
N TYR A 357 21.23 -0.52 5.45
CA TYR A 357 21.62 0.23 6.65
C TYR A 357 22.10 -0.70 7.76
N ASP A 358 23.35 -0.50 8.21
CA ASP A 358 23.94 -1.21 9.34
C ASP A 358 23.73 -0.45 10.66
N TYR A 359 22.48 -0.40 11.12
CA TYR A 359 22.15 0.24 12.41
C TYR A 359 22.76 -0.51 13.60
N SER A 360 22.88 -1.83 13.50
CA SER A 360 23.33 -2.68 14.61
C SER A 360 24.76 -2.35 15.03
N SER A 361 25.68 -2.15 14.07
CA SER A 361 27.07 -1.81 14.37
C SER A 361 27.23 -0.48 15.09
N ILE A 362 26.41 0.53 14.75
CA ILE A 362 26.47 1.84 15.42
C ILE A 362 25.80 1.80 16.79
N MET A 363 24.68 1.10 16.92
CA MET A 363 23.89 1.07 18.16
C MET A 363 24.37 0.02 19.17
N GLY A 364 25.25 -0.89 18.76
CA GLY A 364 25.75 -1.97 19.61
C GLY A 364 24.66 -2.98 20.02
N THR A 365 23.58 -3.09 19.23
CA THR A 365 22.45 -4.00 19.49
C THR A 365 21.74 -4.37 18.20
N ASP A 366 21.09 -5.54 18.18
CA ASP A 366 20.29 -5.98 17.05
C ASP A 366 18.84 -5.48 17.12
N PHE A 367 18.21 -5.38 15.94
CA PHE A 367 16.80 -4.98 15.76
C PHE A 367 15.98 -6.10 15.09
N ASN A 368 16.24 -7.35 15.48
CA ASN A 368 15.68 -8.52 14.82
C ASN A 368 14.24 -8.80 15.27
N MET A 369 13.32 -8.81 14.30
CA MET A 369 11.96 -9.31 14.44
C MET A 369 11.61 -10.12 13.20
N THR A 370 10.91 -11.24 13.36
CA THR A 370 10.24 -11.92 12.25
C THR A 370 9.15 -11.05 11.66
N LYS A 371 8.72 -11.32 10.42
CA LYS A 371 7.59 -10.61 9.79
C LYS A 371 6.33 -10.69 10.65
N LYS A 372 6.07 -11.86 11.26
CA LYS A 372 4.96 -12.06 12.20
C LYS A 372 5.05 -11.12 13.39
N GLU A 373 6.21 -11.08 14.05
CA GLU A 373 6.45 -10.20 15.21
C GLU A 373 6.28 -8.73 14.84
N ARG A 374 6.77 -8.30 13.68
CA ARG A 374 6.59 -6.91 13.21
C ARG A 374 5.13 -6.55 13.00
N ILE A 375 4.31 -7.46 12.48
CA ILE A 375 2.87 -7.20 12.29
C ILE A 375 2.16 -7.08 13.63
N VAL A 376 2.34 -8.06 14.53
CA VAL A 376 1.60 -8.07 15.81
C VAL A 376 2.08 -6.99 16.79
N SER A 377 3.31 -6.48 16.61
CA SER A 377 3.86 -5.35 17.39
C SER A 377 3.62 -3.99 16.74
N PHE A 378 2.93 -3.92 15.60
CA PHE A 378 2.69 -2.70 14.81
C PHE A 378 3.96 -2.04 14.23
N ALA A 379 5.09 -2.76 14.18
CA ALA A 379 6.34 -2.28 13.60
C ALA A 379 6.37 -2.34 12.05
N SER A 380 5.48 -3.09 11.43
CA SER A 380 5.35 -3.15 9.97
C SER A 380 3.93 -3.49 9.51
N MET A 381 3.51 -2.83 8.45
CA MET A 381 2.20 -3.00 7.80
C MET A 381 2.29 -2.59 6.34
N SER A 382 1.31 -2.98 5.52
CA SER A 382 1.20 -2.50 4.14
C SER A 382 0.95 -1.00 4.14
N SER A 383 1.89 -0.21 3.59
CA SER A 383 1.81 1.26 3.58
C SER A 383 1.74 1.86 2.17
N HIS A 384 2.13 1.13 1.13
CA HIS A 384 2.16 1.68 -0.23
C HIS A 384 1.95 0.60 -1.29
N ALA A 385 1.17 0.94 -2.32
CA ALA A 385 0.95 0.09 -3.48
C ALA A 385 1.81 0.53 -4.67
N MET A 386 2.35 -0.44 -5.41
CA MET A 386 3.20 -0.23 -6.58
C MET A 386 2.95 -1.32 -7.64
N THR A 387 3.49 -1.14 -8.84
CA THR A 387 3.22 -2.05 -9.96
C THR A 387 4.40 -2.99 -10.20
N LEU A 388 4.29 -4.25 -9.79
CA LEU A 388 5.32 -5.26 -10.00
C LEU A 388 5.47 -5.58 -11.49
N MET A 389 6.68 -5.40 -12.02
CA MET A 389 6.91 -5.42 -13.45
C MET A 389 8.16 -6.17 -13.90
N ALA A 390 9.08 -6.52 -13.00
CA ALA A 390 10.28 -7.26 -13.36
C ALA A 390 10.72 -8.23 -12.28
N VAL A 391 11.43 -9.27 -12.73
CA VAL A 391 12.13 -10.22 -11.88
C VAL A 391 13.44 -10.60 -12.55
N ASP A 392 14.50 -10.65 -11.76
CA ASP A 392 15.78 -11.21 -12.16
C ASP A 392 15.89 -12.63 -11.58
N LEU A 393 16.12 -13.61 -12.46
CA LEU A 393 16.17 -15.02 -12.11
C LEU A 393 17.57 -15.58 -12.30
N GLU A 394 18.01 -16.37 -11.33
CA GLU A 394 19.17 -17.25 -11.47
C GLU A 394 18.92 -18.34 -12.52
N LYS A 395 19.99 -19.03 -12.93
CA LYS A 395 19.90 -20.16 -13.88
C LYS A 395 18.97 -21.28 -13.40
N ASP A 396 18.83 -21.48 -12.09
CA ASP A 396 17.93 -22.48 -11.49
C ASP A 396 16.48 -21.97 -11.34
N GLY A 397 16.20 -20.75 -11.78
CA GLY A 397 14.87 -20.13 -11.75
C GLY A 397 14.51 -19.45 -10.43
N LYS A 398 15.44 -19.33 -9.48
CA LYS A 398 15.21 -18.60 -8.23
C LYS A 398 15.29 -17.08 -8.44
N PRO A 399 14.37 -16.29 -7.84
CA PRO A 399 14.42 -14.85 -7.90
C PRO A 399 15.58 -14.28 -7.05
N VAL A 400 16.27 -13.29 -7.61
CA VAL A 400 17.35 -12.54 -6.94
C VAL A 400 16.84 -11.18 -6.47
N LYS A 401 16.05 -10.53 -7.32
CA LYS A 401 15.49 -9.20 -7.11
C LYS A 401 14.30 -8.95 -8.02
N TRP A 402 13.54 -7.93 -7.67
CA TRP A 402 12.28 -7.55 -8.29
C TRP A 402 12.29 -6.06 -8.60
N GLU A 403 11.51 -5.63 -9.60
CA GLU A 403 11.34 -4.21 -9.92
C GLU A 403 9.87 -3.84 -9.95
N VAL A 404 9.58 -2.66 -9.42
CA VAL A 404 8.26 -2.04 -9.48
C VAL A 404 8.32 -0.71 -10.20
N GLU A 405 7.28 -0.42 -10.99
CA GLU A 405 6.94 0.94 -11.40
C GLU A 405 6.27 1.64 -10.20
N ASN A 406 6.85 2.76 -9.76
CA ASN A 406 6.30 3.57 -8.68
C ASN A 406 5.51 4.77 -9.23
N SER A 407 4.79 5.45 -8.35
CA SER A 407 3.94 6.61 -8.66
C SER A 407 4.45 7.89 -8.00
N TRP A 408 5.76 8.12 -7.97
CA TRP A 408 6.40 9.32 -7.40
C TRP A 408 7.19 10.14 -8.43
N GLY A 409 6.88 9.97 -9.71
CA GLY A 409 7.54 10.68 -10.81
C GLY A 409 8.84 10.03 -11.26
N SER A 410 9.28 10.41 -12.47
CA SER A 410 10.46 9.84 -13.14
C SER A 410 11.79 10.15 -12.45
N ASP A 411 11.84 11.22 -11.66
CA ASP A 411 13.08 11.68 -11.04
C ASP A 411 13.37 10.95 -9.72
N TYR A 412 12.42 10.15 -9.24
CA TYR A 412 12.56 9.39 -8.00
C TYR A 412 13.21 8.02 -8.24
N GLY A 413 14.10 7.61 -7.34
CA GLY A 413 14.69 6.27 -7.35
C GLY A 413 15.43 5.98 -8.66
N TYR A 414 15.15 4.83 -9.27
CA TYR A 414 15.71 4.46 -10.57
C TYR A 414 14.76 4.82 -11.71
N ARG A 415 14.78 6.09 -12.14
CA ARG A 415 13.92 6.59 -13.24
C ARG A 415 12.42 6.33 -12.98
N GLY A 416 11.94 6.55 -11.75
CA GLY A 416 10.57 6.25 -11.33
C GLY A 416 10.32 4.80 -10.88
N HIS A 417 11.36 3.97 -10.86
CA HIS A 417 11.26 2.57 -10.43
C HIS A 417 11.97 2.34 -9.09
N LEU A 418 11.53 1.31 -8.38
CA LEU A 418 12.23 0.78 -7.21
C LEU A 418 12.64 -0.67 -7.43
N ILE A 419 13.81 -1.02 -6.91
CA ILE A 419 14.41 -2.35 -7.01
C ILE A 419 14.42 -2.98 -5.62
N MET A 420 13.80 -4.15 -5.47
CA MET A 420 13.69 -4.87 -4.21
C MET A 420 14.59 -6.11 -4.25
N SER A 421 15.42 -6.32 -3.23
CA SER A 421 16.07 -7.62 -3.05
C SER A 421 15.02 -8.70 -2.75
N ASP A 422 15.28 -9.96 -3.11
CA ASP A 422 14.33 -11.05 -2.85
C ASP A 422 14.08 -11.26 -1.34
N SER A 423 15.10 -11.04 -0.51
CA SER A 423 14.98 -11.10 0.95
C SER A 423 14.10 -9.96 1.52
N TRP A 424 14.23 -8.75 0.97
CA TRP A 424 13.36 -7.64 1.34
C TRP A 424 11.92 -7.94 0.92
N PHE A 425 11.73 -8.48 -0.28
CA PHE A 425 10.43 -8.88 -0.81
C PHE A 425 9.72 -9.89 0.11
N ASP A 426 10.44 -10.89 0.63
CA ASP A 426 9.90 -11.81 1.65
C ASP A 426 9.45 -11.10 2.93
N GLY A 427 10.29 -10.19 3.42
CA GLY A 427 10.09 -9.50 4.68
C GLY A 427 8.96 -8.46 4.67
N TYR A 428 8.73 -7.80 3.53
CA TYR A 428 7.96 -6.55 3.48
C TYR A 428 6.88 -6.48 2.40
N LEU A 429 6.76 -7.46 1.49
CA LEU A 429 5.57 -7.60 0.64
C LEU A 429 4.38 -8.07 1.49
N PHE A 430 3.20 -7.48 1.32
CA PHE A 430 1.99 -7.94 2.01
C PHE A 430 0.91 -8.44 1.05
N ARG A 431 0.65 -7.71 -0.03
CA ARG A 431 -0.45 -8.01 -0.97
C ARG A 431 0.09 -8.15 -2.38
N LEU A 432 -0.45 -9.09 -3.13
CA LEU A 432 -0.27 -9.23 -4.58
C LEU A 432 -1.62 -9.53 -5.21
N VAL A 433 -1.95 -8.88 -6.32
CA VAL A 433 -3.17 -9.17 -7.07
C VAL A 433 -2.77 -9.77 -8.41
N ALA A 434 -3.24 -10.98 -8.66
CA ALA A 434 -2.88 -11.75 -9.85
C ALA A 434 -4.12 -12.18 -10.61
N GLU A 435 -4.00 -12.28 -11.93
CA GLU A 435 -5.05 -12.90 -12.75
C GLU A 435 -5.14 -14.40 -12.46
N LYS A 436 -6.37 -14.93 -12.50
CA LYS A 436 -6.66 -16.35 -12.26
C LYS A 436 -5.83 -17.28 -13.16
N LYS A 437 -5.52 -16.87 -14.40
CA LYS A 437 -4.72 -17.68 -15.34
C LYS A 437 -3.31 -18.01 -14.86
N TYR A 438 -2.76 -17.26 -13.89
CA TYR A 438 -1.44 -17.53 -13.32
C TYR A 438 -1.48 -18.37 -12.07
N ILE A 439 -2.66 -18.78 -11.61
CA ILE A 439 -2.88 -19.50 -10.36
C ILE A 439 -3.34 -20.91 -10.69
N SER A 440 -2.74 -21.91 -10.03
CA SER A 440 -3.11 -23.31 -10.25
C SER A 440 -4.56 -23.58 -9.83
N GLN A 441 -5.24 -24.50 -10.51
CA GLN A 441 -6.61 -24.88 -10.15
C GLN A 441 -6.74 -25.32 -8.68
N PRO A 442 -5.84 -26.15 -8.11
CA PRO A 442 -5.89 -26.49 -6.69
C PRO A 442 -5.83 -25.27 -5.76
N THR A 443 -5.04 -24.25 -6.11
CA THR A 443 -4.96 -23.00 -5.35
C THR A 443 -6.25 -22.16 -5.52
N LEU A 444 -6.81 -22.10 -6.73
CA LEU A 444 -8.08 -21.41 -6.98
C LEU A 444 -9.25 -22.06 -6.24
N ASP A 445 -9.25 -23.38 -6.10
CA ASP A 445 -10.28 -24.11 -5.37
C ASP A 445 -10.33 -23.74 -3.88
N LEU A 446 -9.23 -23.23 -3.31
CA LEU A 446 -9.20 -22.72 -1.94
C LEU A 446 -10.14 -21.52 -1.75
N LEU A 447 -10.42 -20.74 -2.80
CA LEU A 447 -11.33 -19.59 -2.76
C LEU A 447 -12.80 -19.99 -2.54
N LYS A 448 -13.15 -21.28 -2.70
CA LYS A 448 -14.50 -21.80 -2.41
C LYS A 448 -14.77 -21.94 -0.91
N GLN A 449 -13.72 -21.81 -0.07
CA GLN A 449 -13.88 -21.81 1.39
C GLN A 449 -14.68 -20.59 1.86
N LYS A 450 -15.45 -20.74 2.93
CA LYS A 450 -16.05 -19.60 3.63
C LYS A 450 -14.92 -18.73 4.20
N ALA A 451 -14.94 -17.44 3.88
CA ALA A 451 -13.97 -16.49 4.40
C ALA A 451 -14.11 -16.32 5.92
N THR A 452 -12.98 -16.18 6.61
CA THR A 452 -12.95 -15.74 8.01
C THR A 452 -13.07 -14.22 8.02
N LEU A 453 -14.17 -13.71 8.59
CA LEU A 453 -14.42 -12.27 8.67
C LEU A 453 -13.54 -11.64 9.76
N LEU A 454 -12.75 -10.65 9.37
CA LEU A 454 -11.89 -9.83 10.21
C LEU A 454 -12.55 -8.46 10.43
N PRO A 455 -12.30 -7.82 11.58
CA PRO A 455 -12.87 -6.51 11.86
C PRO A 455 -12.19 -5.39 11.05
N PRO A 456 -12.83 -4.22 10.91
CA PRO A 456 -12.26 -3.10 10.15
C PRO A 456 -11.02 -2.45 10.80
N TRP A 457 -10.75 -2.75 12.07
CA TRP A 457 -9.55 -2.29 12.79
C TRP A 457 -8.46 -3.37 12.85
N ASP A 458 -8.46 -4.33 11.93
CA ASP A 458 -7.43 -5.35 11.86
C ASP A 458 -6.02 -4.70 11.70
N PRO A 459 -5.01 -5.09 12.51
CA PRO A 459 -3.68 -4.48 12.47
C PRO A 459 -3.01 -4.47 11.09
N MET A 460 -3.38 -5.40 10.21
CA MET A 460 -2.86 -5.49 8.84
C MET A 460 -3.39 -4.37 7.90
N PHE A 461 -4.34 -3.55 8.38
CA PHE A 461 -5.13 -2.60 7.60
C PHE A 461 -5.35 -1.28 8.36
N ALA A 462 -4.41 -0.91 9.24
CA ALA A 462 -4.42 0.43 9.82
C ALA A 462 -4.33 1.51 8.70
N PRO A 463 -4.71 2.78 8.99
CA PRO A 463 -4.74 3.82 7.98
C PRO A 463 -3.42 3.92 7.22
N GLU A 464 -3.48 3.94 5.88
CA GLU A 464 -2.33 4.31 5.05
C GLU A 464 -2.03 5.80 5.32
N GLU A 465 -0.81 6.11 5.78
CA GLU A 465 -0.38 7.48 6.15
C GLU A 465 -0.30 8.44 4.97
#